data_AF-A0A432SXM8-F1
#
_entry.id   AF-A0A432SXM8-F1
#
_cell.length_a   1.000
_cell.length_b   1.000
_cell.length_c   1.000
_cell.angle_alpha   90.00
_cell.angle_beta   90.00
_cell.angle_gamma   90.00
#
_symmetry.space_group_name_H-M   'P 1'
#
loop_
_entity.id
_entity.type
_entity.pdbx_description
1 polymer ?
#
loop_
_entity_poly.entity_id
_entity_poly.type
_entity_poly.pdbx_seq_one_letter_code
_entity_poly.pdbx_strand_id
1 'polypeptide(L)'
;MEELKDIKDIVEVHEHSLFILVGVTIFIIILLSLVVYFFQNRRRRHKKVTLKEIAFDKLTNIDFLDTKSVVYTFEEQGRLFLNEKNQEEFDSIIKELTVYKYRKNIPNLDPTVEKRIKKFIGEVKC
;
A
#
# COMPACT_ATOMS: atom_id res chain seq x y z
N MET A 1 -29.52 -71.58 -51.88
CA MET A 1 -29.77 -71.00 -50.55
C MET A 1 -28.53 -70.22 -50.20
N GLU A 2 -28.62 -68.90 -50.11
CA GLU A 2 -27.49 -68.05 -49.73
C GLU A 2 -27.34 -68.09 -48.19
N GLU A 3 -26.18 -68.52 -47.72
CA GLU A 3 -25.88 -68.61 -46.29
C GLU A 3 -25.63 -67.22 -45.71
N LEU A 4 -26.19 -66.98 -44.52
CA LEU A 4 -26.07 -65.71 -43.80
C LEU A 4 -24.60 -65.45 -43.45
N LYS A 5 -24.08 -64.29 -43.86
CA LYS A 5 -22.73 -63.86 -43.51
C LYS A 5 -22.66 -63.45 -42.04
N ASP A 6 -21.66 -64.00 -41.36
CA ASP A 6 -21.38 -63.74 -39.95
C ASP A 6 -21.04 -62.27 -39.71
N ILE A 7 -21.61 -61.68 -38.66
CA ILE A 7 -21.42 -60.26 -38.34
C ILE A 7 -20.13 -60.15 -37.52
N LYS A 8 -19.26 -59.21 -37.89
CA LYS A 8 -18.00 -58.98 -37.18
C LYS A 8 -18.24 -58.70 -35.69
N ASP A 9 -17.37 -59.27 -34.88
CA ASP A 9 -17.37 -59.09 -33.43
C ASP A 9 -17.17 -57.62 -33.03
N ILE A 10 -17.70 -57.25 -31.87
CA ILE A 10 -17.73 -55.86 -31.40
C ILE A 10 -16.32 -55.46 -30.98
N VAL A 11 -15.70 -54.57 -31.76
CA VAL A 11 -14.38 -54.03 -31.43
C VAL A 11 -14.54 -52.86 -30.46
N GLU A 12 -13.94 -52.98 -29.28
CA GLU A 12 -13.88 -51.87 -28.32
C GLU A 12 -13.01 -50.74 -28.88
N VAL A 13 -13.64 -49.62 -29.21
CA VAL A 13 -12.94 -48.39 -29.60
C VAL A 13 -12.73 -47.55 -28.34
N HIS A 14 -11.47 -47.33 -27.98
CA HIS A 14 -11.14 -46.51 -26.82
C HIS A 14 -11.36 -45.02 -27.13
N GLU A 15 -12.34 -44.40 -26.47
CA GLU A 15 -12.65 -42.99 -26.69
C GLU A 15 -11.96 -42.08 -25.65
N HIS A 16 -10.99 -41.30 -26.12
CA HIS A 16 -10.25 -40.35 -25.27
C HIS A 16 -10.83 -38.93 -25.25
N SER A 17 -11.93 -38.68 -25.99
CA SER A 17 -12.52 -37.35 -26.19
C SER A 17 -12.83 -36.63 -24.88
N LEU A 18 -13.40 -37.36 -23.91
CA LEU A 18 -13.74 -36.81 -22.59
C LEU A 18 -12.49 -36.41 -21.78
N PHE A 19 -11.43 -37.23 -21.81
CA PHE A 19 -10.18 -36.94 -21.12
C PHE A 19 -9.48 -35.70 -21.69
N ILE A 20 -9.52 -35.54 -23.01
CA ILE A 20 -8.97 -34.37 -23.70
C ILE A 20 -9.74 -33.10 -23.28
N LEU A 21 -11.07 -33.16 -23.24
CA LEU A 21 -11.91 -32.05 -22.80
C LEU A 21 -11.62 -31.64 -21.35
N VAL A 22 -11.51 -32.62 -20.44
CA VAL A 22 -11.17 -32.36 -19.03
C VAL A 22 -9.76 -31.77 -18.90
N GLY A 23 -8.78 -32.29 -19.65
CA GLY A 23 -7.42 -31.74 -19.63
C GLY A 23 -7.37 -30.28 -20.09
N VAL A 24 -8.05 -29.96 -21.18
CA VAL A 24 -8.12 -28.59 -21.73
C VAL A 24 -8.84 -27.64 -20.78
N THR A 25 -9.95 -28.06 -20.18
CA THR A 25 -10.70 -27.21 -19.23
C THR A 25 -9.87 -26.91 -17.98
N ILE A 26 -9.18 -27.90 -17.41
CA ILE A 26 -8.27 -27.69 -16.28
C ILE A 26 -7.14 -26.72 -16.67
N PHE A 27 -6.56 -26.90 -17.85
CA PHE A 27 -5.49 -26.02 -18.33
C PHE A 27 -5.95 -24.55 -18.46
N ILE A 28 -7.16 -24.32 -18.98
CA ILE A 28 -7.75 -22.98 -19.08
C ILE A 28 -7.96 -22.38 -17.69
N ILE A 29 -8.46 -23.15 -16.73
CA ILE A 29 -8.66 -22.69 -15.35
C ILE A 29 -7.33 -22.29 -14.72
N ILE A 30 -6.28 -23.09 -14.91
CA ILE A 30 -4.93 -22.77 -14.41
C ILE A 30 -4.42 -21.48 -15.04
N LEU A 31 -4.54 -21.32 -16.37
CA LEU A 31 -4.14 -20.07 -17.04
C LEU A 31 -4.90 -18.86 -16.51
N LEU A 32 -6.21 -18.94 -16.34
CA LEU A 32 -7.01 -17.86 -15.77
C LEU A 32 -6.58 -17.52 -14.34
N SER A 33 -6.30 -18.53 -13.51
CA SER A 33 -5.82 -18.33 -12.15
C SER A 33 -4.46 -17.60 -12.11
N LEU A 34 -3.53 -17.95 -13.01
CA LEU A 34 -2.23 -17.30 -13.13
C LEU A 34 -2.35 -15.85 -13.60
N VAL A 35 -3.23 -15.59 -14.56
CA VAL A 35 -3.52 -14.23 -15.05
C VAL A 35 -4.06 -13.37 -13.90
N VAL A 36 -5.06 -13.85 -13.16
CA VAL A 36 -5.63 -13.14 -12.01
C VAL A 36 -4.56 -12.90 -10.94
N TYR A 37 -3.75 -13.90 -10.62
CA TYR A 37 -2.65 -13.76 -9.66
C TYR A 37 -1.64 -12.68 -10.09
N PHE A 38 -1.23 -12.69 -11.36
CA PHE A 38 -0.28 -11.73 -11.90
C PHE A 38 -0.84 -10.30 -11.88
N PHE A 39 -2.11 -10.09 -12.28
CA PHE A 39 -2.75 -8.78 -12.21
C PHE A 39 -2.90 -8.27 -10.77
N GLN A 40 -3.25 -9.12 -9.81
CA GLN A 40 -3.33 -8.73 -8.40
C GLN A 40 -1.96 -8.36 -7.84
N ASN A 41 -0.92 -9.18 -8.08
CA ASN A 41 0.44 -8.92 -7.62
C ASN A 41 1.01 -7.63 -8.25
N ARG A 42 0.75 -7.41 -9.54
CA ARG A 42 1.16 -6.18 -10.24
C ARG A 42 0.47 -4.94 -9.66
N ARG A 43 -0.84 -5.00 -9.39
CA ARG A 43 -1.59 -3.88 -8.81
C ARG A 43 -1.09 -3.51 -7.40
N ARG A 44 -0.71 -4.50 -6.58
CA ARG A 44 -0.12 -4.25 -5.25
C ARG A 44 1.25 -3.57 -5.32
N ARG A 45 2.10 -3.95 -6.29
CA ARG A 45 3.44 -3.37 -6.46
C ARG A 45 3.43 -1.94 -7.01
N HIS A 46 2.36 -1.54 -7.70
CA HIS A 46 2.25 -0.22 -8.33
C HIS A 46 1.47 0.82 -7.52
N LYS A 47 1.07 0.53 -6.27
CA LYS A 47 0.58 1.60 -5.38
C LYS A 47 1.79 2.46 -4.98
N LYS A 48 2.16 3.39 -5.87
CA LYS A 48 3.20 4.39 -5.59
C LYS A 48 2.68 5.22 -4.43
N VAL A 49 3.30 5.05 -3.27
CA VAL A 49 3.02 5.88 -2.10
C VAL A 49 3.33 7.32 -2.52
N THR A 50 2.34 8.21 -2.41
CA THR A 50 2.54 9.60 -2.80
C THR A 50 3.50 10.25 -1.79
N LEU A 51 4.33 11.22 -2.22
CA LEU A 51 5.24 11.92 -1.30
C LEU A 51 4.50 12.49 -0.07
N LYS A 52 3.26 12.95 -0.26
CA LYS A 52 2.38 13.38 0.83
C LYS A 52 1.99 12.25 1.79
N GLU A 53 1.66 11.07 1.27
CA GLU A 53 1.30 9.90 2.10
C GLU A 53 2.51 9.43 2.94
N ILE A 54 3.72 9.47 2.38
CA ILE A 54 4.98 9.22 3.12
C ILE A 54 5.20 10.28 4.21
N ALA A 55 5.01 11.56 3.87
CA ALA A 55 5.21 12.66 4.81
C ALA A 55 4.19 12.62 5.96
N PHE A 56 2.95 12.25 5.68
CA PHE A 56 1.90 12.08 6.67
C PHE A 56 2.22 10.93 7.63
N ASP A 57 2.70 9.80 7.09
CA ASP A 57 3.11 8.66 7.90
C ASP A 57 4.28 9.01 8.83
N LYS A 58 5.26 9.77 8.32
CA LYS A 58 6.37 10.29 9.14
C LYS A 58 5.90 11.26 10.23
N LEU A 59 4.93 12.14 9.94
CA LEU A 59 4.36 13.06 10.92
C LEU A 59 3.56 12.32 12.01
N THR A 60 2.85 11.25 11.63
CA THR A 60 2.02 10.48 12.57
C THR A 60 2.86 9.63 13.52
N ASN A 61 4.00 9.11 13.04
CA ASN A 61 4.91 8.25 13.81
C ASN A 61 6.07 9.01 14.46
N ILE A 62 5.93 10.31 14.73
CA ILE A 62 6.97 11.10 15.41
C ILE A 62 7.21 10.55 16.82
N ASP A 63 8.47 10.29 17.15
CA ASP A 63 8.90 10.01 18.52
C ASP A 63 9.07 11.31 19.30
N PHE A 64 8.13 11.59 20.20
CA PHE A 64 8.15 12.80 21.05
C PHE A 64 9.21 12.73 22.17
N LEU A 65 9.88 11.59 22.37
CA LEU A 65 10.98 11.47 23.32
C LEU A 65 12.22 12.23 22.84
N ASP A 66 12.49 12.24 21.54
CA ASP A 66 13.58 13.02 20.95
C ASP A 66 13.06 14.34 20.38
N THR A 67 13.11 15.38 21.20
CA THR A 67 12.71 16.75 20.85
C THR A 67 13.44 17.28 19.61
N LYS A 68 14.70 16.87 19.37
CA LYS A 68 15.43 17.30 18.18
C LYS A 68 14.82 16.68 16.92
N SER A 69 14.56 15.38 16.96
CA SER A 69 13.93 14.66 15.84
C SER A 69 12.57 15.25 15.50
N VAL A 70 11.77 15.63 16.51
CA VAL A 70 10.45 16.27 16.34
C VAL A 70 10.58 17.56 15.55
N VAL A 71 11.51 18.44 15.95
CA VAL A 71 11.70 19.75 15.31
C VAL A 71 12.03 19.61 13.83
N TYR A 72 13.02 18.76 13.49
CA TYR A 72 13.44 18.58 12.11
C TYR A 72 12.36 17.87 11.28
N THR A 73 11.74 16.82 11.83
CA THR A 73 10.70 16.06 11.11
C THR A 73 9.47 16.92 10.86
N PHE A 74 9.02 17.68 11.86
CA PHE A 74 7.87 18.57 11.71
C PHE A 74 8.15 19.70 10.71
N GLU A 75 9.34 20.31 10.74
CA GLU A 75 9.69 21.38 9.80
C GLU A 75 9.77 20.88 8.35
N GLU A 76 10.37 19.71 8.12
CA GLU A 76 10.53 19.18 6.77
C GLU A 76 9.22 18.62 6.21
N GLN A 77 8.54 17.76 6.98
CA GLN A 77 7.36 17.04 6.52
C GLN A 77 6.11 17.93 6.57
N GLY A 78 5.98 18.83 7.54
CA GLY A 78 4.84 19.73 7.69
C GLY A 78 4.72 20.76 6.56
N ARG A 79 5.86 21.18 5.95
CA ARG A 79 5.87 22.09 4.79
C ARG A 79 5.09 21.56 3.58
N LEU A 80 4.99 20.23 3.43
CA LEU A 80 4.29 19.60 2.31
C LEU A 80 2.75 19.73 2.41
N PHE A 81 2.25 20.21 3.54
CA PHE A 81 0.84 20.31 3.87
C PHE A 81 0.34 21.73 4.12
N LEU A 82 1.14 22.73 3.77
CA LEU A 82 0.78 24.13 3.93
C LEU A 82 -0.37 24.52 3.00
N ASN A 83 -1.35 25.19 3.59
CA ASN A 83 -2.47 25.83 2.91
C ASN A 83 -2.60 27.27 3.45
N GLU A 84 -3.28 28.16 2.72
CA GLU A 84 -3.44 29.58 3.11
C GLU A 84 -4.00 29.76 4.54
N LYS A 85 -4.84 28.83 5.01
CA LYS A 85 -5.42 28.85 6.37
C LYS A 85 -4.47 28.34 7.46
N ASN A 86 -3.57 27.43 7.12
CA ASN A 86 -2.75 26.69 8.09
C ASN A 86 -1.32 27.25 8.19
N GLN A 87 -0.96 28.15 7.27
CA GLN A 87 0.39 28.73 7.19
C GLN A 87 0.75 29.52 8.44
N GLU A 88 -0.17 30.35 8.95
CA GLU A 88 0.07 31.13 10.16
C GLU A 88 0.28 30.26 11.41
N GLU A 89 -0.54 29.21 11.57
CA GLU A 89 -0.41 28.26 12.67
C GLU A 89 0.92 27.50 12.58
N PHE A 90 1.28 27.02 11.39
CA PHE A 90 2.55 26.35 11.16
C PHE A 90 3.75 27.24 11.49
N ASP A 91 3.77 28.48 10.99
CA ASP A 91 4.88 29.41 11.23
C ASP A 91 5.02 29.75 12.73
N SER A 92 3.90 29.83 13.45
CA SER A 92 3.94 30.04 14.90
C SER A 92 4.56 28.85 15.66
N ILE A 93 4.22 27.61 15.27
CA ILE A 93 4.80 26.39 15.86
C ILE A 93 6.29 26.30 15.53
N ILE A 94 6.69 26.62 14.30
CA ILE A 94 8.10 26.61 13.89
C ILE A 94 8.92 27.63 14.68
N LYS A 95 8.39 28.83 14.91
CA LYS A 95 9.06 29.85 15.74
C LYS A 95 9.36 29.32 17.14
N GLU A 96 8.41 28.65 17.78
CA GLU A 96 8.62 28.05 19.10
C GLU A 96 9.63 26.89 19.07
N LEU A 97 9.57 26.06 18.02
CA LEU A 97 10.48 24.93 17.83
C LEU A 97 11.92 25.34 17.51
N THR A 98 12.15 26.53 16.93
CA THR A 98 13.50 27.01 16.60
C THR A 98 14.42 27.10 17.82
N VAL A 99 13.86 27.33 19.01
CA VAL A 99 14.60 27.40 20.28
C VAL A 99 15.27 26.07 20.62
N TYR A 100 14.71 24.96 20.15
CA TYR A 100 15.20 23.60 20.43
C TYR A 100 16.17 23.10 19.34
N LYS A 101 16.10 23.64 18.12
CA LYS A 101 16.88 23.18 16.95
C LYS A 101 18.39 23.24 17.15
N TYR A 102 18.88 24.29 17.81
CA TYR A 102 20.31 24.61 17.92
C TYR A 102 20.88 24.44 19.34
N ARG A 103 20.09 24.01 20.33
CA ARG A 103 20.58 23.80 21.69
C ARG A 103 21.35 22.48 21.80
N LYS A 104 22.46 22.52 22.56
CA LYS A 104 23.29 21.34 22.84
C LYS A 104 22.68 20.44 23.92
N ASN A 105 22.11 21.03 24.97
CA ASN A 105 21.27 20.33 25.95
C ASN A 105 19.82 20.66 25.66
N ILE A 106 19.07 19.68 25.19
CA ILE A 106 17.70 19.83 24.72
C ILE A 106 16.78 19.40 25.87
N PRO A 107 16.04 20.34 26.48
CA PRO A 107 15.02 19.97 27.45
C PRO A 107 13.86 19.26 26.74
N ASN A 108 13.06 18.51 27.49
CA ASN A 108 11.84 17.91 26.97
C ASN A 108 10.95 18.97 26.33
N LEU A 109 10.32 18.61 25.21
CA LEU A 109 9.38 19.46 24.51
C LEU A 109 8.26 19.92 25.46
N ASP A 110 7.89 21.19 25.35
CA ASP A 110 6.75 21.72 26.11
C ASP A 110 5.47 20.96 25.71
N PRO A 111 4.73 20.36 26.68
CA PRO A 111 3.50 19.64 26.41
C PRO A 111 2.43 20.49 25.71
N THR A 112 2.49 21.82 25.78
CA THR A 112 1.59 22.69 25.03
C THR A 112 1.90 22.66 23.53
N VAL A 113 3.18 22.73 23.16
CA VAL A 113 3.67 22.67 21.78
C VAL A 113 3.40 21.29 21.19
N GLU A 114 3.62 20.23 21.98
CA GLU A 114 3.30 18.86 21.59
C GLU A 114 1.83 18.68 21.19
N LYS A 115 0.90 19.22 21.99
CA LYS A 115 -0.54 19.17 21.69
C LYS A 115 -0.88 19.92 20.42
N ARG A 116 -0.25 21.07 20.17
CA ARG A 116 -0.46 21.87 18.94
C ARG A 116 0.03 21.15 17.70
N ILE A 117 1.21 20.50 17.78
CA ILE A 117 1.71 19.64 16.69
C ILE A 117 0.72 18.52 16.39
N LYS A 118 0.24 17.81 17.42
CA LYS A 118 -0.77 16.74 17.25
C LYS A 118 -2.07 17.26 16.63
N LYS A 119 -2.53 18.44 17.03
CA LYS A 119 -3.71 19.10 16.45
C LYS A 119 -3.50 19.40 14.97
N PHE A 120 -2.36 20.01 14.61
CA PHE A 120 -2.01 20.31 13.23
C PHE A 120 -2.00 19.05 12.35
N ILE A 121 -1.40 17.96 12.83
CA ILE A 121 -1.36 16.68 12.11
C ILE A 121 -2.78 16.11 11.94
N GLY A 122 -3.68 16.28 12.92
CA GLY A 122 -5.06 15.83 12.82
C GLY A 122 -5.92 16.62 11.83
N GLU A 123 -5.63 17.91 11.64
CA GLU A 123 -6.30 18.78 10.68
C GLU A 123 -5.82 18.56 9.25
N VAL A 124 -4.55 18.18 9.11
CA VAL A 124 -3.92 17.85 7.84
C VAL A 124 -4.20 16.39 7.51
N LYS A 125 -5.33 16.10 6.84
CA LYS A 125 -5.62 14.75 6.31
C LYS A 125 -5.16 14.60 4.87
N CYS A 126 -4.48 13.48 4.58
CA CYS A 126 -4.20 12.98 3.23
C CYS A 126 -5.41 12.34 2.57
#